data_AF-A0A819SNR6-F1
#
_entry.id   AF-A0A819SNR6-F1
#
_cell.length_a   1.000
_cell.length_b   1.000
_cell.length_c   1.000
_cell.angle_alpha   90.00
_cell.angle_beta   90.00
_cell.angle_gamma   90.00
#
_symmetry.space_group_name_H-M   'P 1'
#
loop_
_entity.id
_entity.type
_entity.pdbx_description
1 polymer ?
#
loop_
_entity_poly.entity_id
_entity_poly.type
_entity_poly.pdbx_seq_one_letter_code
_entity_poly.pdbx_strand_id
1 'polypeptide(L)'
;MELFRDPVIANDGRVYEREAITKWINEHGTSPFTRQPLQLSELQPDDYLRQLAARRRDLVVSSDAQPSTVTFSLLRTDARPTELVYPKYNASHICIFSCCGVIVLAITLTIVIVWAPQNFSKTTRNGYSYSTSIPPNIILNASTNFSAALTTMSSTYEAPTGSPIPSNNHYYIVRKIFVNTYGYYVIRSNSFIDLYGYLYRDPFNATLPTVNLLMQNDDSGGRGEFLIQGLLSSSLYNLVVTTYSPNVTGPFSISVGGPEPVIIQ
;
A
#
# COMPACT_ATOMS: atom_id res chain seq x y z
N MET A 1 -26.91 3.27 -11.51
CA MET A 1 -25.92 3.89 -10.60
C MET A 1 -25.10 4.84 -11.45
N GLU A 2 -25.20 6.15 -11.23
CA GLU A 2 -24.45 7.16 -11.98
C GLU A 2 -23.06 7.35 -11.36
N LEU A 3 -22.04 7.54 -12.19
CA LEU A 3 -20.68 7.83 -11.73
C LEU A 3 -20.55 9.32 -11.35
N PHE A 4 -19.67 9.64 -10.41
CA PHE A 4 -19.36 11.02 -10.06
C PHE A 4 -18.86 11.83 -11.28
N ARG A 5 -19.30 13.08 -11.40
CA ARG A 5 -18.81 14.04 -12.39
C ARG A 5 -17.80 14.98 -11.76
N ASP A 6 -18.13 15.54 -10.60
CA ASP A 6 -17.25 16.43 -9.83
C ASP A 6 -17.29 16.07 -8.33
N PRO A 7 -16.60 14.97 -7.94
CA PRO A 7 -16.61 14.50 -6.57
C PRO A 7 -15.91 15.48 -5.62
N VAL A 8 -16.52 15.68 -4.45
CA VAL A 8 -15.98 16.45 -3.33
C VAL A 8 -15.99 15.62 -2.07
N ILE A 9 -14.95 15.76 -1.24
CA ILE A 9 -14.86 15.18 0.08
C ILE A 9 -15.25 16.22 1.14
N ALA A 10 -16.11 15.82 2.07
CA ALA A 10 -16.47 16.63 3.23
C ALA A 10 -15.58 16.29 4.44
N ASN A 11 -15.60 17.13 5.47
CA ASN A 11 -14.87 16.93 6.73
C ASN A 11 -15.30 15.66 7.50
N ASP A 12 -16.47 15.09 7.18
CA ASP A 12 -16.95 13.81 7.69
C ASP A 12 -16.31 12.59 7.00
N GLY A 13 -15.39 12.84 6.05
CA GLY A 13 -14.64 11.82 5.32
C GLY A 13 -15.42 11.16 4.17
N ARG A 14 -16.61 11.66 3.83
CA ARG A 14 -17.45 11.11 2.76
C ARG A 14 -17.32 11.90 1.47
N VAL A 15 -17.49 11.18 0.36
CA VAL A 15 -17.45 11.74 -0.98
C VAL A 15 -18.86 11.90 -1.53
N TYR A 16 -19.13 13.06 -2.11
CA TYR A 16 -20.39 13.43 -2.72
C TYR A 16 -20.19 14.02 -4.11
N GLU A 17 -21.24 14.02 -4.94
CA GLU A 17 -21.28 14.84 -6.14
C GLU A 17 -21.46 16.30 -5.75
N ARG A 18 -20.61 17.22 -6.26
CA ARG A 18 -20.62 18.63 -5.85
C ARG A 18 -22.00 19.26 -5.96
N GLU A 19 -22.65 19.12 -7.10
CA GLU A 19 -23.97 19.73 -7.34
C GLU A 19 -25.01 19.25 -6.32
N ALA A 20 -25.02 17.94 -6.04
CA ALA A 20 -25.97 17.32 -5.12
C ALA A 20 -25.74 17.77 -3.67
N ILE A 21 -24.49 17.78 -3.20
CA ILE A 21 -24.18 18.17 -1.82
C ILE A 21 -24.32 19.67 -1.61
N THR A 22 -23.98 20.51 -2.60
CA THR A 22 -24.19 21.95 -2.54
C THR A 22 -25.67 22.27 -2.41
N LYS A 23 -26.53 21.60 -3.19
CA LYS A 23 -27.99 21.76 -3.07
C LYS A 23 -28.48 21.33 -1.67
N TRP A 24 -28.05 20.18 -1.19
CA TRP A 24 -28.46 19.67 0.12
C TRP A 24 -28.06 20.61 1.27
N ILE A 25 -26.81 21.11 1.27
CA ILE A 25 -26.32 22.04 2.29
C ILE A 25 -27.12 23.34 2.26
N ASN A 26 -27.47 23.87 1.08
CA ASN A 26 -28.28 25.08 0.97
C ASN A 26 -29.71 24.88 1.54
N GLU A 27 -30.26 23.67 1.44
CA GLU A 27 -31.61 23.36 1.94
C GLU A 27 -31.64 22.96 3.42
N HIS A 28 -30.62 22.24 3.91
CA HIS A 28 -30.63 21.58 5.23
C HIS A 28 -29.48 21.98 6.15
N GLY A 29 -28.39 22.56 5.63
CA GLY A 29 -27.21 22.95 6.41
C GLY A 29 -26.46 21.81 7.10
N THR A 30 -26.67 20.55 6.69
CA THR A 30 -26.15 19.36 7.38
C THR A 30 -25.60 18.30 6.40
N SER A 31 -24.77 17.38 6.89
CA SER A 31 -24.37 16.19 6.13
C SER A 31 -25.58 15.27 5.90
N PRO A 32 -25.84 14.81 4.66
CA PRO A 32 -26.94 13.88 4.38
C PRO A 32 -26.84 12.55 5.15
N PHE A 33 -25.63 12.19 5.56
CA PHE A 33 -25.37 10.89 6.21
C PHE A 33 -25.34 11.01 7.73
N THR A 34 -24.58 11.95 8.28
CA THR A 34 -24.38 12.08 9.73
C THR A 34 -25.38 13.02 10.39
N ARG A 35 -26.10 13.83 9.59
CA ARG A 35 -26.99 14.92 10.05
C ARG A 35 -26.30 15.98 10.90
N GLN A 36 -24.97 15.99 10.93
CA GLN A 36 -24.19 17.03 11.60
C GLN A 36 -24.14 18.29 10.73
N PRO A 37 -23.97 19.50 11.30
CA PRO A 37 -23.77 20.72 10.55
C PRO A 37 -22.65 20.57 9.51
N LEU A 38 -22.89 21.01 8.28
CA LEU A 38 -21.92 20.95 7.19
C LEU A 38 -22.05 22.21 6.32
N GLN A 39 -20.93 22.86 6.03
CA GLN A 39 -20.87 24.09 5.24
C GLN A 39 -20.18 23.88 3.89
N LEU A 40 -20.48 24.74 2.92
CA LEU A 40 -19.89 24.67 1.57
C LEU A 40 -18.36 24.84 1.57
N SER A 41 -17.82 25.63 2.50
CA SER A 41 -16.38 25.85 2.68
C SER A 41 -15.64 24.61 3.18
N GLU A 42 -16.35 23.62 3.71
CA GLU A 42 -15.79 22.37 4.23
C GLU A 42 -15.71 21.28 3.16
N LEU A 43 -16.14 21.59 1.92
CA LEU A 43 -16.05 20.70 0.77
C LEU A 43 -14.72 20.90 0.05
N GLN A 44 -13.92 19.85 -0.03
CA GLN A 44 -12.67 19.84 -0.78
C GLN A 44 -12.83 19.04 -2.09
N PRO A 45 -12.33 19.52 -3.24
CA PRO A 45 -12.32 18.74 -4.47
C PRO A 45 -11.53 17.43 -4.30
N ASP A 46 -12.09 16.32 -4.81
CA ASP A 46 -11.36 15.07 -4.97
C ASP A 46 -10.95 14.88 -6.43
N ASP A 47 -9.83 15.50 -6.80
CA ASP A 47 -9.28 15.42 -8.15
C ASP A 47 -8.95 13.99 -8.59
N TYR A 48 -8.65 13.09 -7.65
CA TYR A 48 -8.34 11.70 -7.94
C TYR A 48 -9.61 10.97 -8.38
N LEU A 49 -10.69 11.04 -7.60
CA LEU A 49 -11.96 10.44 -7.96
C LEU A 49 -12.57 11.09 -9.22
N ARG A 50 -12.38 12.40 -9.41
CA ARG A 50 -12.84 13.12 -10.60
C ARG A 50 -12.21 12.54 -11.87
N GLN A 51 -10.91 12.31 -11.84
CA GLN A 51 -10.17 11.75 -12.98
C GLN A 51 -10.48 10.27 -13.21
N LEU A 52 -10.59 9.48 -12.14
CA LEU A 52 -11.04 8.08 -12.25
C LEU A 52 -12.43 7.98 -12.90
N ALA A 53 -13.33 8.86 -12.50
CA ALA A 53 -14.69 8.87 -13.01
C ALA A 53 -14.79 9.37 -14.47
N ALA A 54 -13.99 10.36 -14.85
CA ALA A 54 -13.83 10.78 -16.24
C ALA A 54 -13.34 9.62 -17.12
N ARG A 55 -12.24 8.96 -16.71
CA ARG A 55 -11.70 7.81 -17.44
C ARG A 55 -12.70 6.68 -17.59
N ARG A 56 -13.47 6.35 -16.55
CA ARG A 56 -14.48 5.27 -16.63
C ARG A 56 -15.57 5.61 -17.64
N ARG A 57 -15.98 6.88 -17.74
CA ARG A 57 -16.93 7.35 -18.78
C ARG A 57 -16.33 7.17 -20.17
N ASP A 58 -15.08 7.57 -20.37
CA ASP A 58 -14.40 7.45 -21.66
C ASP A 58 -14.26 5.99 -22.11
N LEU A 59 -13.98 5.08 -21.18
CA LEU A 59 -13.91 3.63 -21.46
C LEU A 59 -15.27 3.04 -21.83
N VAL A 60 -16.36 3.49 -21.20
CA VAL A 60 -17.72 3.03 -21.56
C VAL A 60 -18.11 3.54 -22.95
N VAL A 61 -17.78 4.80 -23.26
CA VAL A 61 -18.00 5.38 -24.59
C VAL A 61 -17.18 4.64 -25.66
N SER A 62 -15.95 4.25 -25.35
CA SER A 62 -15.10 3.49 -26.29
C SER A 62 -15.54 2.03 -26.47
N SER A 63 -16.15 1.39 -25.45
CA SER A 63 -16.62 0.00 -25.57
C SER A 63 -17.91 -0.12 -26.38
N ASP A 64 -18.74 0.92 -26.42
CA ASP A 64 -19.96 0.96 -27.24
C ASP A 64 -19.67 1.29 -28.71
N ALA A 65 -18.44 1.67 -29.05
CA ALA A 65 -18.00 2.00 -30.39
C ALA A 65 -16.98 0.97 -30.93
N GLN A 66 -17.44 -0.25 -31.26
CA GLN A 66 -16.98 -1.17 -32.33
C GLN A 66 -17.04 -2.67 -31.94
N PRO A 67 -17.75 -3.53 -32.71
CA PRO A 67 -17.50 -4.96 -32.68
C PRO A 67 -16.38 -5.29 -33.68
N SER A 68 -15.12 -5.07 -33.29
CA SER A 68 -13.99 -5.58 -34.08
C SER A 68 -13.65 -6.99 -33.58
N THR A 69 -13.93 -7.98 -34.42
CA THR A 69 -13.51 -9.37 -34.25
C THR A 69 -11.98 -9.43 -34.09
N VAL A 70 -11.50 -9.59 -32.86
CA VAL A 70 -10.07 -9.81 -32.60
C VAL A 70 -9.74 -11.23 -33.06
N THR A 71 -9.13 -11.34 -34.23
CA THR A 71 -8.54 -12.59 -34.71
C THR A 71 -7.19 -12.75 -34.01
N PHE A 72 -7.11 -13.64 -33.02
CA PHE A 72 -5.82 -14.02 -32.44
C PHE A 72 -5.08 -14.91 -33.44
N SER A 73 -4.19 -14.34 -34.23
CA SER A 73 -3.16 -15.12 -34.92
C SER A 73 -2.18 -15.63 -33.85
N LEU A 74 -2.31 -16.91 -33.51
CA LEU A 74 -1.38 -17.64 -32.65
C LEU A 74 0.03 -17.54 -33.26
N LEU A 75 0.86 -16.63 -32.77
CA LEU A 75 2.30 -16.74 -32.94
C LEU A 75 2.79 -17.86 -32.03
N ARG A 76 2.93 -19.03 -32.65
CA ARG A 76 3.67 -20.18 -32.12
C ARG A 76 5.07 -19.69 -31.73
N THR A 77 5.29 -19.57 -30.43
CA THR A 77 6.64 -19.47 -29.87
C THR A 77 6.87 -20.77 -29.14
N ASP A 78 7.57 -21.70 -29.81
CA ASP A 78 8.10 -22.89 -29.15
C ASP A 78 9.18 -22.44 -28.16
N ALA A 79 8.77 -22.18 -26.91
CA ALA A 79 9.65 -22.05 -25.77
C ALA A 79 9.06 -22.87 -24.63
N ARG A 80 9.65 -24.05 -24.37
CA ARG A 80 9.41 -24.86 -23.18
C ARG A 80 9.59 -23.98 -21.93
N PRO A 81 8.68 -24.02 -20.95
CA PRO A 81 8.98 -23.44 -19.65
C PRO A 81 10.06 -24.29 -18.96
N THR A 82 11.23 -23.72 -18.75
CA THR A 82 12.22 -24.27 -17.84
C THR A 82 11.68 -24.12 -16.43
N GLU A 83 11.37 -25.25 -15.80
CA GLU A 83 10.96 -25.37 -14.41
C GLU A 83 12.02 -24.75 -13.50
N LEU A 84 11.71 -23.61 -12.86
CA LEU A 84 12.58 -23.03 -11.83
C LEU A 84 12.45 -23.85 -10.56
N VAL A 85 13.42 -24.74 -10.35
CA VAL A 85 13.64 -25.48 -9.10
C VAL A 85 14.12 -24.50 -8.02
N TYR A 86 13.29 -24.23 -7.02
CA TYR A 86 13.74 -23.56 -5.79
C TYR A 86 14.43 -24.58 -4.86
N PRO A 87 15.62 -24.27 -4.30
CA PRO A 87 16.24 -25.16 -3.32
C PRO A 87 15.44 -25.20 -2.01
N LYS A 88 15.01 -26.40 -1.61
CA LYS A 88 14.49 -26.67 -0.26
C LYS A 88 15.60 -26.41 0.76
N TYR A 89 15.44 -25.38 1.59
CA TYR A 89 16.33 -25.15 2.73
C TYR A 89 15.94 -26.09 3.88
N ASN A 90 16.85 -26.99 4.25
CA ASN A 90 16.69 -27.88 5.39
C ASN A 90 17.02 -27.14 6.69
N ALA A 91 16.01 -26.94 7.54
CA ALA A 91 16.24 -26.60 8.94
C ALA A 91 16.80 -27.83 9.66
N SER A 92 18.07 -27.79 10.04
CA SER A 92 18.72 -28.83 10.86
C SER A 92 19.36 -28.21 12.09
N HIS A 93 18.63 -28.39 13.20
CA HIS A 93 19.04 -28.57 14.59
C HIS A 93 20.45 -28.13 15.06
N ILE A 94 20.42 -27.06 15.85
CA ILE A 94 21.04 -26.87 17.19
C ILE A 94 22.02 -27.97 17.63
N CYS A 95 23.31 -27.63 17.65
CA CYS A 95 24.36 -28.35 18.37
C CYS A 95 24.40 -27.88 19.83
N ILE A 96 23.90 -28.70 20.75
CA ILE A 96 24.37 -28.74 22.14
C ILE A 96 24.39 -30.22 22.52
N PHE A 97 25.56 -30.77 22.84
CA PHE A 97 25.80 -31.70 23.96
C PHE A 97 27.25 -32.20 23.86
N SER A 98 28.09 -31.60 24.70
CA SER A 98 29.38 -32.15 25.10
C SER A 98 29.18 -33.11 26.28
N CYS A 99 29.97 -34.19 26.26
CA CYS A 99 29.95 -35.40 27.08
C CYS A 99 29.82 -35.26 28.61
N CYS A 100 29.12 -36.23 29.21
CA CYS A 100 29.43 -37.07 30.40
C CYS A 100 28.09 -37.37 31.09
N GLY A 101 27.62 -38.60 31.20
CA GLY A 101 28.19 -39.68 31.99
C GLY A 101 27.02 -40.36 32.73
N VAL A 102 26.95 -41.68 32.58
CA VAL A 102 26.00 -42.67 33.12
C VAL A 102 25.58 -42.41 34.59
N ILE A 103 24.30 -42.69 34.95
CA ILE A 103 23.87 -43.42 36.18
C ILE A 103 22.32 -43.52 36.28
N VAL A 104 21.84 -44.77 36.20
CA VAL A 104 20.74 -45.39 36.97
C VAL A 104 19.26 -45.04 36.70
N LEU A 105 18.62 -45.98 35.99
CA LEU A 105 17.34 -46.67 36.25
C LEU A 105 16.27 -46.05 37.18
N ALA A 106 15.02 -46.24 36.69
CA ALA A 106 13.72 -46.28 37.39
C ALA A 106 12.92 -44.98 37.41
N ILE A 107 11.89 -44.90 36.56
CA ILE A 107 10.47 -45.11 36.94
C ILE A 107 9.63 -45.04 35.65
N THR A 108 9.08 -46.18 35.27
CA THR A 108 7.99 -46.32 34.31
C THR A 108 6.68 -45.93 35.00
N LEU A 109 5.99 -44.88 34.53
CA LEU A 109 4.56 -44.90 34.19
C LEU A 109 4.02 -43.47 33.94
N THR A 110 3.13 -43.39 32.93
CA THR A 110 2.04 -42.42 32.72
C THR A 110 2.31 -41.07 32.02
N ILE A 111 1.56 -40.92 30.91
CA ILE A 111 1.17 -39.72 30.16
C ILE A 111 1.99 -39.44 28.87
N VAL A 112 1.77 -40.31 27.88
CA VAL A 112 1.59 -39.91 26.48
C VAL A 112 0.10 -40.17 26.25
N ILE A 113 -0.77 -39.22 25.95
CA ILE A 113 -1.01 -38.57 24.66
C ILE A 113 -2.09 -37.52 24.99
N VAL A 114 -1.85 -36.22 24.75
CA VAL A 114 -2.78 -35.22 24.15
C VAL A 114 -2.01 -33.91 24.15
N TRP A 115 -1.16 -33.71 23.16
CA TRP A 115 -0.91 -32.39 22.59
C TRP A 115 -1.00 -32.58 21.08
N ALA A 116 -2.24 -32.73 20.61
CA ALA A 116 -2.54 -32.43 19.23
C ALA A 116 -2.27 -30.92 19.05
N PRO A 117 -1.47 -30.49 18.06
CA PRO A 117 -1.53 -29.10 17.66
C PRO A 117 -2.96 -28.88 17.21
N GLN A 118 -3.68 -28.00 17.91
CA GLN A 118 -4.97 -27.51 17.43
C GLN A 118 -4.68 -26.93 16.05
N ASN A 119 -5.10 -27.68 15.03
CA ASN A 119 -5.21 -27.21 13.68
C ASN A 119 -6.16 -26.01 13.73
N PHE A 120 -5.60 -24.83 13.96
CA PHE A 120 -6.23 -23.62 13.48
C PHE A 120 -6.18 -23.76 11.96
N SER A 121 -7.23 -24.34 11.39
CA SER A 121 -7.63 -24.02 10.04
C SER A 121 -7.64 -22.50 9.99
N LYS A 122 -6.58 -21.92 9.40
CA LYS A 122 -6.63 -20.53 8.95
C LYS A 122 -7.89 -20.47 8.12
N THR A 123 -8.93 -19.85 8.67
CA THR A 123 -10.07 -19.47 7.88
C THR A 123 -9.48 -18.67 6.74
N THR A 124 -9.47 -19.25 5.55
CA THR A 124 -9.38 -18.52 4.31
C THR A 124 -10.56 -17.57 4.32
N ARG A 125 -10.41 -16.41 4.96
CA ARG A 125 -11.09 -15.23 4.46
C ARG A 125 -10.55 -15.10 3.06
N ASN A 126 -11.45 -15.20 2.08
CA ASN A 126 -11.20 -14.89 0.70
C ASN A 126 -10.43 -13.56 0.67
N GLY A 127 -9.11 -13.66 0.59
CA GLY A 127 -8.28 -12.56 0.19
C GLY A 127 -8.72 -12.33 -1.23
N TYR A 128 -9.49 -11.27 -1.44
CA TYR A 128 -9.60 -10.68 -2.75
C TYR A 128 -8.19 -10.19 -3.08
N SER A 129 -7.36 -11.10 -3.58
CA SER A 129 -6.21 -10.77 -4.38
C SER A 129 -6.78 -10.10 -5.60
N TYR A 130 -6.89 -8.76 -5.54
CA TYR A 130 -6.93 -7.97 -6.74
C TYR A 130 -5.62 -8.29 -7.45
N SER A 131 -5.66 -9.26 -8.36
CA SER A 131 -4.86 -9.18 -9.56
C SER A 131 -5.31 -7.88 -10.22
N THR A 132 -4.70 -6.77 -9.82
CA THR A 132 -4.73 -5.55 -10.60
C THR A 132 -3.99 -5.95 -11.87
N SER A 133 -4.77 -6.41 -12.84
CA SER A 133 -4.33 -6.43 -14.23
C SER A 133 -3.79 -5.03 -14.47
N ILE A 134 -2.46 -4.93 -14.57
CA ILE A 134 -1.77 -3.70 -14.92
C ILE A 134 -2.54 -3.10 -16.10
N PRO A 135 -3.12 -1.89 -15.97
CA PRO A 135 -3.86 -1.31 -17.08
C PRO A 135 -2.94 -1.29 -18.30
N PRO A 136 -3.42 -1.72 -19.47
CA PRO A 136 -2.61 -1.70 -20.68
C PRO A 136 -2.23 -0.22 -20.92
N ASN A 137 -0.93 0.07 -20.93
CA ASN A 137 -0.29 1.39 -21.01
C ASN A 137 0.02 2.08 -19.65
N ILE A 138 0.74 1.38 -18.76
CA ILE A 138 1.56 2.07 -17.73
C ILE A 138 2.79 2.68 -18.43
N ILE A 139 2.92 4.00 -18.39
CA ILE A 139 4.08 4.73 -18.92
C ILE A 139 5.01 5.06 -17.76
N LEU A 140 6.11 4.31 -17.62
CA LEU A 140 7.20 4.56 -16.66
C LEU A 140 8.46 4.97 -17.42
N ASN A 141 8.46 6.19 -17.95
CA ASN A 141 9.55 6.67 -18.80
C ASN A 141 10.69 7.29 -18.02
N ALA A 142 10.44 7.67 -16.77
CA ALA A 142 11.38 8.33 -15.90
C ALA A 142 11.47 7.65 -14.54
N SER A 143 12.65 7.73 -13.92
CA SER A 143 12.88 7.30 -12.56
C SER A 143 13.74 8.31 -11.81
N THR A 144 13.26 8.75 -10.65
CA THR A 144 14.02 9.57 -9.70
C THR A 144 14.39 8.71 -8.51
N ASN A 145 15.66 8.72 -8.10
CA ASN A 145 16.16 7.95 -6.97
C ASN A 145 16.72 8.87 -5.88
N PHE A 146 16.55 8.49 -4.62
CA PHE A 146 17.23 9.13 -3.50
C PHE A 146 17.59 8.10 -2.42
N SER A 147 18.58 8.43 -1.58
CA SER A 147 19.02 7.58 -0.47
C SER A 147 18.93 8.33 0.86
N ALA A 148 18.69 7.60 1.94
CA ALA A 148 18.63 8.14 3.29
C ALA A 148 18.92 7.03 4.32
N ALA A 149 18.81 7.36 5.60
CA ALA A 149 18.91 6.39 6.68
C ALA A 149 17.93 6.73 7.81
N LEU A 150 17.37 5.70 8.43
CA LEU A 150 16.72 5.81 9.74
C LEU A 150 17.80 5.72 10.80
N THR A 151 17.78 6.63 11.77
CA THR A 151 18.76 6.68 12.87
C THR A 151 18.05 6.86 14.20
N THR A 152 18.76 6.69 15.31
CA THR A 152 18.20 6.94 16.65
C THR A 152 17.88 8.41 16.92
N MET A 153 18.33 9.33 16.05
CA MET A 153 17.99 10.76 16.09
C MET A 153 16.74 11.10 15.27
N SER A 154 16.23 10.15 14.47
CA SER A 154 14.98 10.33 13.74
C SER A 154 13.81 10.46 14.72
N SER A 155 12.82 11.27 14.38
CA SER A 155 11.58 11.34 15.16
C SER A 155 10.85 10.00 15.13
N THR A 156 9.99 9.76 16.12
CA THR A 156 9.15 8.57 16.18
C THR A 156 7.78 8.82 15.58
N TYR A 157 7.26 7.81 14.88
CA TYR A 157 5.98 7.82 14.20
C TYR A 157 5.05 6.79 14.81
N GLU A 158 3.88 7.24 15.21
CA GLU A 158 2.78 6.35 15.60
C GLU A 158 2.00 5.98 14.35
N ALA A 159 1.90 4.68 14.09
CA ALA A 159 1.24 4.18 12.91
C ALA A 159 -0.25 4.56 12.88
N PRO A 160 -0.86 4.78 11.69
CA PRO A 160 -2.28 5.05 11.59
C PRO A 160 -3.10 3.91 12.19
N THR A 161 -4.23 4.22 12.83
CA THR A 161 -5.13 3.20 13.38
C THR A 161 -5.52 2.18 12.32
N GLY A 162 -5.29 0.89 12.59
CA GLY A 162 -5.52 -0.20 11.64
C GLY A 162 -4.32 -0.54 10.75
N SER A 163 -3.17 0.13 10.93
CA SER A 163 -1.91 -0.29 10.34
C SER A 163 -1.45 -1.63 10.94
N PRO A 164 -0.88 -2.54 10.15
CA PRO A 164 -0.41 -3.84 10.63
C PRO A 164 0.86 -3.75 11.50
N ILE A 165 1.53 -2.58 11.54
CA ILE A 165 2.70 -2.39 12.39
C ILE A 165 2.30 -2.06 13.84
N PRO A 166 2.96 -2.64 14.85
CA PRO A 166 2.66 -2.40 16.26
C PRO A 166 2.99 -0.94 16.65
N SER A 167 2.19 -0.33 17.52
CA SER A 167 2.22 1.12 17.84
C SER A 167 3.37 1.58 18.74
N ASN A 168 4.59 1.08 18.57
CA ASN A 168 5.69 1.44 19.47
C ASN A 168 6.92 1.89 18.68
N ASN A 169 7.40 3.12 18.93
CA ASN A 169 8.76 3.59 18.63
C ASN A 169 9.31 3.22 17.25
N HIS A 170 8.62 3.61 16.18
CA HIS A 170 9.17 3.50 14.84
C HIS A 170 9.84 4.79 14.43
N TYR A 171 11.11 4.72 14.05
CA TYR A 171 11.81 5.87 13.48
C TYR A 171 11.28 6.15 12.09
N TYR A 172 11.05 7.42 11.76
CA TYR A 172 10.62 7.79 10.42
C TYR A 172 11.44 8.94 9.84
N ILE A 173 11.38 9.06 8.52
CA ILE A 173 11.67 10.31 7.82
C ILE A 173 10.48 10.70 6.96
N VAL A 174 10.40 12.00 6.65
CA VAL A 174 9.50 12.53 5.64
C VAL A 174 10.34 13.02 4.47
N ARG A 175 9.96 12.61 3.26
CA ARG A 175 10.47 13.19 2.02
C ARG A 175 9.34 13.80 1.21
N LYS A 176 9.52 15.07 0.85
CA LYS A 176 8.56 15.79 0.02
C LYS A 176 8.83 15.45 -1.44
N ILE A 177 7.79 15.01 -2.13
CA ILE A 177 7.84 14.59 -3.52
C ILE A 177 6.84 15.44 -4.30
N PHE A 178 7.35 16.29 -5.19
CA PHE A 178 6.52 17.04 -6.11
C PHE A 178 6.35 16.26 -7.41
N VAL A 179 5.10 15.90 -7.70
CA VAL A 179 4.69 15.26 -8.94
C VAL A 179 4.34 16.36 -9.94
N ASN A 180 5.02 16.38 -11.09
CA ASN A 180 4.84 17.41 -12.12
C ASN A 180 3.71 17.08 -13.11
N THR A 181 3.36 15.81 -13.26
CA THR A 181 2.46 15.35 -14.31
C THR A 181 1.55 14.26 -13.75
N TYR A 182 0.26 14.37 -14.04
CA TYR A 182 -0.68 13.32 -13.69
C TYR A 182 -0.29 12.00 -14.38
N GLY A 183 -0.30 10.90 -13.63
CA GLY A 183 -0.14 9.59 -14.21
C GLY A 183 0.11 8.52 -13.17
N TYR A 184 0.53 7.34 -13.65
CA TYR A 184 0.77 6.19 -12.80
C TYR A 184 2.20 6.22 -12.27
N TYR A 185 2.34 6.22 -10.94
CA TYR A 185 3.64 6.23 -10.28
C TYR A 185 3.84 4.95 -9.49
N VAL A 186 5.10 4.53 -9.42
CA VAL A 186 5.57 3.41 -8.62
C VAL A 186 6.68 3.89 -7.72
N ILE A 187 6.47 3.84 -6.41
CA ILE A 187 7.44 4.16 -5.38
C ILE A 187 7.85 2.85 -4.73
N ARG A 188 9.13 2.54 -4.78
CA ARG A 188 9.69 1.29 -4.30
C ARG A 188 10.91 1.55 -3.43
N SER A 189 11.04 0.82 -2.33
CA SER A 189 12.23 0.84 -1.50
C SER A 189 13.26 -0.24 -1.87
N ASN A 190 14.49 -0.03 -1.40
CA ASN A 190 15.55 -1.01 -1.39
C ASN A 190 16.44 -0.82 -0.14
N SER A 191 16.56 -1.86 0.68
CA SER A 191 17.32 -1.90 1.91
C SER A 191 17.63 -3.36 2.36
N PHE A 192 18.33 -3.48 3.48
CA PHE A 192 18.48 -4.72 4.25
C PHE A 192 17.56 -4.77 5.47
N ILE A 193 16.81 -3.69 5.73
CA ILE A 193 15.82 -3.61 6.82
C ILE A 193 14.42 -3.65 6.23
N ASP A 194 13.48 -4.17 7.01
CA ASP A 194 12.07 -4.30 6.62
C ASP A 194 11.37 -2.93 6.69
N LEU A 195 11.17 -2.31 5.54
CA LEU A 195 10.67 -0.94 5.41
C LEU A 195 9.16 -0.90 5.21
N TYR A 196 8.54 0.13 5.77
CA TYR A 196 7.14 0.44 5.59
C TYR A 196 7.01 1.86 5.03
N GLY A 197 6.23 2.02 3.96
CA GLY A 197 5.99 3.30 3.32
C GLY A 197 4.55 3.77 3.50
N TYR A 198 4.38 5.07 3.75
CA TYR A 198 3.08 5.76 3.70
C TYR A 198 3.19 6.97 2.78
N LEU A 199 2.22 7.15 1.90
CA LEU A 199 2.12 8.32 1.04
C LEU A 199 0.95 9.19 1.46
N TYR A 200 1.24 10.45 1.73
CA TYR A 200 0.27 11.47 2.15
C TYR A 200 0.14 12.56 1.11
N ARG A 201 -1.07 13.13 1.01
CA ARG A 201 -1.26 14.46 0.44
C ARG A 201 -0.65 15.50 1.40
N ASP A 202 -0.04 16.56 0.86
CA ASP A 202 0.40 17.68 1.70
C ASP A 202 -0.82 18.46 2.26
N PRO A 203 -0.81 18.93 3.53
CA PRO A 203 0.26 18.79 4.52
C PRO A 203 0.24 17.45 5.29
N PHE A 204 1.43 17.01 5.74
CA PHE A 204 1.58 15.87 6.65
C PHE A 204 1.64 16.31 8.13
N ASN A 205 0.95 15.56 9.00
CA ASN A 205 1.02 15.75 10.45
C ASN A 205 1.19 14.40 11.16
N ALA A 206 2.35 14.21 11.80
CA ALA A 206 2.69 12.97 12.50
C ALA A 206 1.80 12.67 13.73
N THR A 207 1.14 13.68 14.32
CA THR A 207 0.22 13.45 15.46
C THR A 207 -1.17 13.02 15.02
N LEU A 208 -1.50 13.18 13.73
CA LEU A 208 -2.76 12.78 13.11
C LEU A 208 -2.49 11.92 11.85
N PRO A 209 -1.86 10.74 12.02
CA PRO A 209 -1.32 9.94 10.91
C PRO A 209 -2.39 9.34 9.98
N THR A 210 -3.68 9.44 10.33
CA THR A 210 -4.80 9.02 9.46
C THR A 210 -5.23 10.13 8.49
N VAL A 211 -4.92 11.39 8.79
CA VAL A 211 -5.31 12.53 7.96
C VAL A 211 -4.41 12.59 6.72
N ASN A 212 -5.01 12.83 5.55
CA ASN A 212 -4.35 12.93 4.25
C ASN A 212 -3.61 11.66 3.76
N LEU A 213 -3.77 10.53 4.44
CA LEU A 213 -3.19 9.26 4.01
C LEU A 213 -3.84 8.79 2.70
N LEU A 214 -3.03 8.51 1.68
CA LEU A 214 -3.50 8.06 0.37
C LEU A 214 -3.26 6.57 0.17
N MET A 215 -2.04 6.12 0.43
CA MET A 215 -1.59 4.74 0.17
C MET A 215 -0.52 4.35 1.18
N GLN A 216 -0.44 3.06 1.48
CA GLN A 216 0.57 2.53 2.41
C GLN A 216 0.91 1.08 2.02
N ASN A 217 2.14 0.65 2.28
CA ASN A 217 2.58 -0.72 1.97
C ASN A 217 3.85 -1.08 2.75
N ASP A 218 4.03 -2.36 3.08
CA ASP A 218 5.24 -2.97 3.67
C ASP A 218 5.96 -3.93 2.72
N ASP A 219 5.26 -4.89 2.12
CA ASP A 219 5.93 -6.09 1.61
C ASP A 219 5.70 -6.38 0.13
N SER A 220 4.88 -5.58 -0.56
CA SER A 220 4.48 -5.89 -1.93
C SER A 220 5.60 -5.65 -2.95
N GLY A 221 6.74 -5.10 -2.53
CA GLY A 221 7.99 -5.08 -3.29
C GLY A 221 8.80 -6.39 -3.20
N GLY A 222 8.49 -7.24 -2.22
CA GLY A 222 9.24 -8.46 -1.89
C GLY A 222 10.52 -8.16 -1.10
N ARG A 223 10.96 -9.14 -0.29
CA ARG A 223 12.14 -9.04 0.61
C ARG A 223 12.03 -7.96 1.71
N GLY A 224 10.82 -7.59 2.14
CA GLY A 224 10.62 -6.54 3.15
C GLY A 224 10.74 -5.11 2.58
N GLU A 225 10.55 -4.98 1.26
CA GLU A 225 10.48 -3.70 0.58
C GLU A 225 9.04 -3.29 0.31
N PHE A 226 8.72 -2.05 0.60
CA PHE A 226 7.40 -1.52 0.26
C PHE A 226 7.30 -1.21 -1.23
N LEU A 227 6.10 -1.37 -1.76
CA LEU A 227 5.71 -0.97 -3.11
C LEU A 227 4.41 -0.19 -3.07
N ILE A 228 4.51 1.13 -3.21
CA ILE A 228 3.35 2.02 -3.33
C ILE A 228 3.15 2.32 -4.81
N GLN A 229 1.97 2.02 -5.34
CA GLN A 229 1.67 2.20 -6.76
C GLN A 229 0.25 2.74 -6.95
N GLY A 230 0.10 3.73 -7.82
CA GLY A 230 -1.19 4.37 -8.03
C GLY A 230 -1.12 5.58 -8.95
N LEU A 231 -2.30 6.11 -9.29
CA LEU A 231 -2.40 7.34 -10.06
C LEU A 231 -2.20 8.54 -9.13
N LEU A 232 -1.23 9.40 -9.44
CA LEU A 232 -0.97 10.64 -8.72
C LEU A 232 -1.27 11.83 -9.63
N SER A 233 -1.82 12.90 -9.05
CA SER A 233 -2.03 14.18 -9.72
C SER A 233 -0.79 15.06 -9.60
N SER A 234 -0.70 16.10 -10.43
CA SER A 234 0.35 17.11 -10.28
C SER A 234 0.18 17.87 -8.96
N SER A 235 0.94 17.49 -7.93
CA SER A 235 0.83 18.07 -6.59
C SER A 235 2.04 17.70 -5.72
N LEU A 236 2.10 18.29 -4.53
CA LEU A 236 3.08 17.97 -3.50
C LEU A 236 2.55 16.84 -2.59
N TYR A 237 3.39 15.85 -2.36
CA TYR A 237 3.12 14.70 -1.51
C TYR A 237 4.20 14.55 -0.44
N ASN A 238 3.86 13.89 0.66
CA ASN A 238 4.80 13.52 1.71
C ASN A 238 4.92 11.99 1.73
N LEU A 239 6.09 11.48 1.38
CA LEU A 239 6.46 10.09 1.57
C LEU A 239 7.07 9.93 2.96
N VAL A 240 6.34 9.24 3.83
CA VAL A 240 6.82 8.81 5.13
C VAL A 240 7.42 7.42 4.98
N VAL A 241 8.69 7.29 5.34
CA VAL A 241 9.40 5.99 5.35
C VAL A 241 9.71 5.64 6.78
N THR A 242 9.33 4.43 7.18
CA THR A 242 9.54 3.85 8.51
C THR A 242 9.88 2.37 8.38
N THR A 243 9.90 1.62 9.48
CA THR A 243 10.15 0.17 9.51
C THR A 243 8.90 -0.62 9.90
N TYR A 244 8.86 -1.91 9.53
CA TYR A 244 7.82 -2.83 10.01
C TYR A 244 7.99 -3.13 11.51
N SER A 245 9.24 -3.33 11.94
CA SER A 245 9.60 -3.61 13.33
C SER A 245 10.05 -2.34 14.07
N PRO A 246 9.74 -2.22 15.37
CA PRO A 246 10.07 -1.05 16.17
C PRO A 246 11.57 -0.95 16.46
N ASN A 247 12.06 0.28 16.69
CA ASN A 247 13.46 0.59 17.02
C ASN A 247 14.51 0.08 15.99
N VAL A 248 14.10 -0.15 14.75
CA VAL A 248 15.01 -0.54 13.66
C VAL A 248 15.58 0.70 12.97
N THR A 249 16.88 0.68 12.71
CA THR A 249 17.61 1.74 12.01
C THR A 249 18.42 1.14 10.88
N GLY A 250 18.75 1.94 9.87
CA GLY A 250 19.56 1.48 8.76
C GLY A 250 19.44 2.35 7.52
N PRO A 251 20.38 2.18 6.57
CA PRO A 251 20.35 2.90 5.30
C PRO A 251 19.33 2.29 4.34
N PHE A 252 18.81 3.12 3.45
CA PHE A 252 17.92 2.68 2.38
C PHE A 252 17.99 3.61 1.17
N SER A 253 17.45 3.13 0.06
CA SER A 253 17.22 3.91 -1.14
C SER A 253 15.78 3.75 -1.63
N ILE A 254 15.25 4.78 -2.26
CA ILE A 254 13.90 4.81 -2.84
C ILE A 254 14.02 5.14 -4.32
N SER A 255 13.28 4.40 -5.14
CA SER A 255 13.06 4.68 -6.55
C SER A 255 11.62 5.10 -6.79
N VAL A 256 11.42 6.23 -7.46
CA VAL A 256 10.12 6.75 -7.90
C VAL A 256 10.07 6.70 -9.42
N GLY A 257 9.33 5.74 -9.97
CA GLY A 257 9.05 5.64 -11.40
C GLY A 257 7.75 6.33 -11.77
N GLY A 258 7.69 6.97 -12.94
CA GLY A 258 6.49 7.64 -13.43
C GLY A 258 6.60 8.07 -14.91
N PRO A 259 5.59 8.80 -15.42
CA PRO A 259 5.63 9.37 -16.77
C PRO A 259 6.75 10.40 -16.93
N GLU A 260 7.00 11.20 -15.89
CA GLU A 260 8.02 12.25 -15.83
C GLU A 260 8.77 12.19 -14.50
N PRO A 261 10.01 12.73 -14.43
CA PRO A 261 10.75 12.80 -13.17
C PRO A 261 10.00 13.61 -12.11
N VAL A 262 10.01 13.12 -10.88
CA VAL A 262 9.55 13.87 -9.71
C VAL A 262 10.68 14.72 -9.14
N ILE A 263 10.32 15.82 -8.46
CA ILE A 263 11.28 16.66 -7.73
C ILE A 263 11.24 16.27 -6.25
N ILE A 264 12.40 15.94 -5.69
CA ILE A 264 12.57 15.62 -4.27
C ILE A 264 13.03 16.87 -3.53
N GLN A 265 12.40 17.17 -2.39
CA GLN A 265 12.73 18.30 -1.50
C GLN A 265 13.21 17.81 -0.13
#